data_AF-A0A1C0VAW5-F1
#
_entry.id   AF-A0A1C0VAW5-F1
#
_cell.length_a   1.000
_cell.length_b   1.000
_cell.length_c   1.000
_cell.angle_alpha   90.00
_cell.angle_beta   90.00
_cell.angle_gamma   90.00
#
_symmetry.space_group_name_H-M   'P 1'
#
loop_
_entity.id
_entity.type
_entity.pdbx_description
1 polymer ?
#
loop_
_entity_poly.entity_id
_entity_poly.type
_entity_poly.pdbx_seq_one_letter_code
_entity_poly.pdbx_strand_id
1 'polypeptide(L)' 'MQRQGLEGLVRFLQEDLQLSAADLALALKHPDSGNNLPTILWQYGAITTQQLDRVFDWLERWMSPEGI' A
#
# COMPACT_ATOMS: atom_id res chain seq x y z
N MET A 1 -13.14 9.15 -8.39
CA MET A 1 -12.65 7.83 -8.86
C MET A 1 -11.56 7.22 -7.94
N GLN A 2 -11.26 7.81 -6.77
CA GLN A 2 -10.12 7.42 -5.91
C GLN A 2 -10.31 6.16 -5.02
N ARG A 3 -11.51 5.56 -4.98
CA ARG A 3 -11.80 4.42 -4.09
C ARG A 3 -11.30 3.06 -4.62
N GLN A 4 -11.29 2.87 -5.95
CA GLN A 4 -10.95 1.60 -6.59
C GLN A 4 -9.46 1.20 -6.39
N GLY A 5 -8.55 2.18 -6.42
CA GLY A 5 -7.11 1.91 -6.23
C GLY A 5 -6.75 1.48 -4.81
N LEU A 6 -7.45 2.00 -3.79
CA LEU A 6 -7.19 1.66 -2.40
C LEU A 6 -7.59 0.21 -2.09
N GLU A 7 -8.72 -0.24 -2.63
CA GLU A 7 -9.20 -1.62 -2.47
C GLU A 7 -8.25 -2.63 -3.12
N GLY A 8 -7.72 -2.32 -4.30
CA GLY A 8 -6.69 -3.13 -4.96
C GLY A 8 -5.39 -3.20 -4.15
N LEU A 9 -4.97 -2.06 -3.59
CA LEU A 9 -3.77 -1.96 -2.77
C LEU A 9 -3.87 -2.81 -1.51
N VAL A 10 -4.99 -2.70 -0.77
CA VAL A 10 -5.22 -3.48 0.46
C VAL A 10 -5.18 -4.96 0.16
N ARG A 11 -5.76 -5.40 -0.95
CA ARG A 11 -5.74 -6.81 -1.35
C ARG A 11 -4.35 -7.29 -1.76
N PHE A 12 -3.59 -6.49 -2.51
CA PHE A 12 -2.19 -6.78 -2.82
C PHE A 12 -1.35 -6.93 -1.55
N LEU A 13 -1.55 -6.02 -0.58
CA LEU A 13 -0.85 -6.09 0.71
C LEU A 13 -1.19 -7.36 1.49
N GLN A 14 -2.45 -7.80 1.49
CA GLN A 14 -2.86 -9.02 2.19
C GLN A 14 -2.46 -10.31 1.47
N GLU A 15 -2.60 -10.37 0.15
CA GLU A 15 -2.36 -11.60 -0.62
C GLU A 15 -0.88 -11.76 -1.01
N ASP A 16 -0.24 -10.70 -1.51
CA ASP A 16 1.13 -10.76 -2.08
C ASP A 16 2.20 -10.49 -1.02
N LEU A 17 1.93 -9.54 -0.11
CA LEU A 17 2.83 -9.23 1.01
C LEU A 17 2.50 -10.00 2.29
N GLN A 18 1.42 -10.77 2.32
CA GLN A 18 0.96 -11.52 3.50
C GLN A 18 0.80 -10.65 4.77
N LEU A 19 0.47 -9.37 4.60
CA LEU A 19 0.23 -8.48 5.72
C LEU A 19 -1.04 -8.87 6.47
N SER A 20 -0.96 -8.85 7.80
CA SER A 20 -2.14 -9.07 8.62
C SER A 20 -3.04 -7.84 8.59
N ALA A 21 -4.36 -8.08 8.70
CA ALA A 21 -5.34 -7.00 8.79
C ALA A 21 -5.07 -6.02 9.95
N ALA A 22 -4.41 -6.50 11.02
CA ALA A 22 -3.99 -5.67 12.15
C ALA A 22 -2.93 -4.63 11.75
N ASP A 23 -1.91 -5.02 11.00
CA ASP A 23 -0.84 -4.11 10.53
C ASP A 23 -1.41 -3.05 9.58
N LEU A 24 -2.33 -3.48 8.69
CA LEU A 24 -3.03 -2.58 7.78
C LEU A 24 -3.94 -1.61 8.54
N ALA A 25 -4.66 -2.06 9.56
CA ALA A 25 -5.54 -1.21 10.36
C ALA A 25 -4.76 -0.12 11.11
N LEU A 26 -3.51 -0.39 11.53
CA LEU A 26 -2.63 0.60 12.13
C LEU A 26 -2.19 1.67 11.12
N ALA A 27 -1.81 1.25 9.91
CA ALA A 27 -1.38 2.16 8.86
C ALA A 27 -2.55 3.01 8.30
N LEU A 28 -3.73 2.41 8.10
CA LEU A 28 -4.94 3.06 7.59
C LEU A 28 -5.59 4.01 8.60
N LYS A 29 -5.24 3.90 9.89
CA LYS A 29 -5.73 4.82 10.93
C LYS A 29 -5.19 6.25 10.79
N HIS A 30 -4.11 6.43 10.02
CA HIS A 30 -3.54 7.76 9.78
C HIS A 30 -4.37 8.53 8.74
N PRO A 31 -4.76 9.79 9.00
CA PRO A 31 -5.58 10.58 8.08
C PRO A 31 -4.88 10.90 6.75
N ASP A 32 -3.55 10.83 6.70
CA ASP A 32 -2.71 11.09 5.51
C ASP A 32 -2.25 9.79 4.80
N SER A 33 -2.83 8.65 5.19
CA SER A 33 -2.39 7.33 4.74
C SER A 33 -2.51 7.11 3.23
N GLY A 34 -3.35 7.84 2.50
CA GLY A 34 -3.50 7.63 1.05
C GLY A 34 -2.20 7.77 0.25
N ASN A 35 -1.39 8.79 0.54
CA ASN A 35 -0.14 9.05 -0.20
C ASN A 35 1.10 8.53 0.52
N ASN A 36 0.98 8.27 1.83
CA ASN A 36 2.10 7.89 2.70
C ASN A 36 1.98 6.46 3.26
N LEU A 37 0.97 5.66 2.86
CA LEU A 37 0.79 4.28 3.32
C LEU A 37 2.06 3.43 3.26
N PRO A 38 2.82 3.41 2.13
CA PRO A 38 4.00 2.55 2.01
C PRO A 38 5.05 2.94 3.06
N THR A 39 5.32 4.24 3.17
CA THR A 39 6.28 4.81 4.12
C THR A 39 5.88 4.56 5.57
N ILE A 40 4.57 4.62 5.88
CA ILE A 40 4.03 4.30 7.20
C ILE A 40 4.26 2.81 7.51
N LEU A 41 3.87 1.89 6.61
CA LEU A 41 4.04 0.45 6.80
C LEU A 41 5.51 0.08 7.08
N TRP A 42 6.46 0.72 6.39
CA TRP A 42 7.89 0.49 6.63
C TRP A 42 8.35 1.06 7.98
N GLN A 43 7.93 2.28 8.36
CA GLN A 43 8.28 2.87 9.65
C GLN A 43 7.74 2.06 10.85
N TYR A 44 6.58 1.44 10.71
CA TYR A 44 6.03 0.53 11.73
C TYR A 44 6.70 -0.86 11.73
N GLY A 45 7.56 -1.15 10.75
CA GLY A 45 8.19 -2.46 10.60
C GLY A 45 7.26 -3.55 10.07
N ALA A 46 6.09 -3.20 9.54
CA ALA A 46 5.13 -4.13 8.96
C ALA A 46 5.63 -4.71 7.62
N ILE A 47 6.47 -3.95 6.89
CA ILE A 47 7.07 -4.37 5.63
C ILE A 47 8.58 -4.11 5.62
N THR A 48 9.29 -4.91 4.83
CA THR A 48 10.73 -4.74 4.56
C THR A 48 10.95 -3.74 3.42
N THR A 49 12.18 -3.24 3.27
CA THR A 49 12.52 -2.32 2.15
C THR A 49 12.26 -2.92 0.76
N GLN A 50 12.44 -4.24 0.59
CA GLN A 50 12.07 -4.93 -0.66
C GLN A 50 10.55 -4.95 -0.92
N GLN A 51 9.77 -5.09 0.15
CA GLN A 51 8.31 -5.08 0.06
C GLN A 51 7.80 -3.65 -0.20
N LEU A 52 8.43 -2.66 0.43
CA LEU A 52 8.17 -1.24 0.18
C LEU A 52 8.32 -0.90 -1.30
N ASP A 53 9.39 -1.35 -1.94
CA ASP A 53 9.65 -1.16 -3.38
C ASP A 53 8.51 -1.73 -4.24
N ARG A 54 8.06 -2.95 -3.96
CA ARG A 54 6.92 -3.57 -4.66
C ARG A 54 5.61 -2.81 -4.48
N VAL A 55 5.37 -2.24 -3.30
CA VAL A 55 4.18 -1.40 -3.05
C VAL A 55 4.23 -0.13 -3.90
N PHE A 56 5.40 0.52 -4.00
CA PHE A 56 5.58 1.70 -4.85
C PHE A 56 5.40 1.37 -6.35
N ASP A 57 5.98 0.26 -6.82
CA ASP A 57 5.81 -0.21 -8.20
C ASP A 57 4.33 -0.50 -8.52
N TRP A 58 3.59 -1.12 -7.59
CA TRP A 58 2.16 -1.36 -7.75
C TRP A 58 1.35 -0.06 -7.82
N LEU A 59 1.68 0.91 -6.96
CA LEU A 59 1.05 2.22 -6.93
C LEU A 59 1.30 3.01 -8.21
N GLU A 60 2.53 2.99 -8.72
CA GLU A 60 2.91 3.67 -9.97
C GLU A 60 2.16 3.10 -11.17
N ARG A 61 1.98 1.78 -11.24
CA ARG A 61 1.18 1.11 -12.28
C ARG A 61 -0.29 1.51 -12.27
N TRP A 62 -0.85 1.78 -11.10
CA TRP A 62 -2.26 2.16 -10.94
C TRP A 62 -2.52 3.67 -10.99
N MET A 63 -1.51 4.49 -10.70
CA MET A 63 -1.60 5.95 -10.71
C MET A 63 -1.04 6.60 -11.96
N SER A 64 -0.31 5.86 -12.81
CA SER A 64 0.07 6.33 -14.14
C SER A 64 -1.11 6.20 -15.11
N PRO A 65 -1.60 7.30 -15.71
CA PRO A 65 -2.64 7.22 -16.74
C PRO A 65 -2.13 6.72 -18.10
N GLU A 66 -0.83 6.48 -18.27
CA GLU A 66 -0.17 6.24 -19.57
C GLU A 66 0.53 4.87 -19.58
N GLY A 67 -0.25 3.81 -19.40
CA GLY A 67 0.25 2.44 -19.32
C GLY A 67 -0.56 1.40 -20.10
N ILE A 68 -1.26 1.80 -21.18
CA ILE A 68 -1.70 0.96 -22.32
C ILE A 68 -1.71 1.84 -23.57
#